data_AF-A0A8T4LN68-F1
#
_entry.id   AF-A0A8T4LN68-F1
#
_cell.length_a   1.000
_cell.length_b   1.000
_cell.length_c   1.000
_cell.angle_alpha   90.00
_cell.angle_beta   90.00
_cell.angle_gamma   90.00
#
_symmetry.space_group_name_H-M   'P 1'
#
loop_
_entity.id
_entity.type
_entity.pdbx_description
1 polymer ?
#
loop_
_entity_poly.entity_id
_entity_poly.type
_entity_poly.pdbx_seq_one_letter_code
_entity_poly.pdbx_strand_id
1 'polypeptide(L)' 'MPPGTGAALGAGIAMGLSALAAAWSQGSLGSAAMGAVAERPELEKKMLVYLVLPEIIAILGFVIAFLLIGKVGAE' A
#
# COMPACT_ATOMS: atom_id res chain seq x y z
N MET A 1 -23.98 17.22 -7.51
CA MET A 1 -23.30 16.38 -6.50
C MET A 1 -23.22 17.15 -5.21
N PRO A 2 -23.42 16.51 -4.04
CA PRO A 2 -23.11 17.12 -2.75
C PRO A 2 -21.65 17.60 -2.72
N PRO A 3 -21.34 18.70 -2.01
CA PRO A 3 -19.97 19.07 -1.65
C PRO A 3 -19.22 17.85 -1.08
N GLY A 4 -17.94 17.69 -1.41
CA GLY A 4 -17.11 16.59 -0.94
C GLY A 4 -17.26 15.22 -1.63
N THR A 5 -18.29 15.00 -2.47
CA THR A 5 -18.49 13.68 -3.14
C THR A 5 -17.32 13.30 -4.06
N GLY A 6 -16.77 14.27 -4.81
CA GLY A 6 -15.62 14.04 -5.67
C GLY A 6 -14.34 13.70 -4.90
N ALA A 7 -14.14 14.36 -3.76
CA ALA A 7 -13.00 14.10 -2.88
C ALA A 7 -13.12 12.73 -2.18
N ALA A 8 -14.32 12.34 -1.74
CA ALA A 8 -14.57 11.01 -1.17
C ALA A 8 -14.33 9.88 -2.19
N LEU A 9 -14.80 10.05 -3.44
CA LEU A 9 -14.52 9.10 -4.52
C LEU A 9 -13.02 9.04 -4.84
N GLY A 10 -12.37 10.20 -4.93
CA GLY A 10 -10.93 10.30 -5.16
C GLY A 10 -10.11 9.63 -4.05
N ALA A 11 -10.50 9.79 -2.79
CA ALA A 11 -9.87 9.13 -1.64
C ALA A 11 -10.02 7.61 -1.71
N GLY A 12 -11.23 7.12 -2.04
CA GLY A 12 -11.49 5.69 -2.23
C GLY A 12 -10.64 5.08 -3.35
N ILE A 13 -10.52 5.77 -4.49
CA ILE A 13 -9.70 5.33 -5.62
C ILE A 13 -8.22 5.33 -5.26
N ALA A 14 -7.71 6.41 -4.64
CA ALA A 14 -6.30 6.53 -4.25
C ALA A 14 -5.89 5.40 -3.28
N MET A 15 -6.70 5.13 -2.26
CA MET A 15 -6.43 4.04 -1.32
C MET A 15 -6.63 2.66 -1.97
N GLY A 16 -7.72 2.47 -2.73
CA GLY A 16 -8.02 1.18 -3.34
C GLY A 16 -6.95 0.73 -4.33
N LEU A 17 -6.54 1.61 -5.25
CA LEU A 17 -5.54 1.26 -6.26
C LEU A 17 -4.13 1.08 -5.68
N SER A 18 -3.75 1.89 -4.69
CA SER A 18 -2.46 1.75 -4.02
C SER A 18 -2.36 0.46 -3.23
N ALA A 19 -3.42 0.07 -2.51
CA ALA A 19 -3.48 -1.19 -1.78
C ALA A 19 -3.41 -2.40 -2.73
N LEU A 20 -4.11 -2.35 -3.87
CA LEU A 20 -4.05 -3.41 -4.89
C LEU A 20 -2.65 -3.53 -5.50
N ALA A 21 -1.99 -2.41 -5.78
CA ALA A 21 -0.62 -2.40 -6.32
C ALA A 21 0.41 -2.94 -5.31
N ALA A 22 0.26 -2.59 -4.02
CA ALA A 22 1.09 -3.13 -2.94
C ALA A 22 0.92 -4.65 -2.82
N ALA A 23 -0.33 -5.13 -2.74
CA ALA A 23 -0.64 -6.55 -2.63
C ALA A 23 -0.11 -7.38 -3.81
N TRP A 24 -0.25 -6.87 -5.04
CA TRP A 24 0.29 -7.55 -6.22
C TRP A 24 1.82 -7.66 -6.16
N SER A 25 2.50 -6.57 -5.79
CA SER A 25 3.96 -6.55 -5.65
C SER A 25 4.42 -7.54 -4.56
N GLN A 26 3.76 -7.55 -3.40
CA GLN A 26 4.05 -8.45 -2.29
C GLN A 26 3.84 -9.92 -2.62
N GLY A 27 2.84 -10.28 -3.44
CA GLY A 27 2.61 -11.68 -3.80
C GLY A 27 3.80 -12.31 -4.52
N SER A 28 4.37 -11.58 -5.48
CA SER A 28 5.59 -12.02 -6.19
C SER A 28 6.82 -12.01 -5.29
N LEU A 29 6.98 -10.97 -4.47
CA LEU A 29 8.13 -10.79 -3.59
C LEU A 29 8.15 -11.83 -2.46
N GLY A 30 6.99 -12.17 -1.88
CA GLY A 30 6.86 -13.14 -0.80
C GLY A 30 7.22 -14.55 -1.25
N SER A 31 6.78 -14.97 -2.43
CA SER A 31 7.16 -16.29 -2.97
C SER A 31 8.67 -16.40 -3.22
N ALA A 32 9.29 -15.38 -3.80
CA ALA A 32 10.74 -15.33 -3.99
C ALA A 32 11.50 -15.29 -2.66
N ALA A 33 11.02 -14.51 -1.70
CA ALA A 33 11.60 -14.41 -0.36
C ALA A 33 11.59 -15.76 0.36
N MET A 34 10.47 -16.48 0.35
CA MET A 34 10.38 -17.80 1.00
C MET A 34 11.25 -18.85 0.31
N GLY A 35 11.39 -18.79 -1.01
CA GLY A 35 12.35 -19.64 -1.73
C GLY A 35 13.79 -19.39 -1.27
N ALA A 36 14.19 -18.12 -1.15
CA ALA A 36 15.52 -17.76 -0.68
C ALA A 36 15.76 -18.16 0.79
N VAL A 37 14.75 -18.02 1.66
CA VAL A 37 14.84 -18.42 3.08
C VAL A 37 14.90 -19.94 3.23
N ALA A 38 14.21 -20.70 2.38
CA ALA A 38 14.26 -22.16 2.38
C ALA A 38 15.67 -22.70 2.06
N GLU A 39 16.41 -22.01 1.18
CA GLU A 39 17.80 -22.36 0.88
C GLU A 39 18.79 -21.82 1.92
N ARG A 40 18.54 -20.59 2.42
CA ARG A 40 19.42 -19.88 3.36
C ARG A 40 18.60 -19.20 4.47
N PRO A 41 18.33 -19.90 5.58
CA PRO A 41 17.52 -19.40 6.69
C PRO A 41 18.03 -18.08 7.28
N GLU A 42 19.33 -17.84 7.24
CA GLU A 42 19.97 -16.59 7.70
C GLU A 42 19.50 -15.34 6.93
N LEU A 43 18.88 -15.50 5.76
CA LEU A 43 18.34 -14.40 4.96
C LEU A 43 16.97 -13.91 5.44
N GLU A 44 16.29 -14.61 6.35
CA GLU A 44 14.92 -14.28 6.80
C GLU A 44 14.75 -12.81 7.16
N LYS A 45 15.63 -12.28 8.01
CA LYS A 45 15.58 -10.88 8.45
C LYS A 45 15.78 -9.90 7.28
N LYS A 46 16.65 -10.22 6.34
CA LYS A 46 16.90 -9.39 5.15
C LYS A 46 15.69 -9.41 4.21
N MET A 47 15.05 -10.57 4.06
CA MET A 47 13.85 -10.73 3.25
C MET A 47 12.65 -9.98 3.83
N LEU A 48 12.51 -9.95 5.17
CA LEU A 48 11.48 -9.14 5.84
C LEU A 48 11.63 -7.64 5.51
N VAL A 49 12.85 -7.11 5.45
CA VAL A 49 13.09 -5.71 5.06
C VAL A 49 12.66 -5.46 3.62
N TYR A 50 12.94 -6.38 2.69
CA TYR A 50 12.45 -6.25 1.32
C TYR A 50 10.93 -6.31 1.24
N LEU A 51 10.29 -7.18 2.03
CA LEU A 51 8.84 -7.37 2.04
C LEU A 51 8.06 -6.12 2.48
N VAL A 52 8.69 -5.19 3.21
CA VAL A 52 8.11 -3.91 3.62
C VAL A 52 8.18 -2.82 2.54
N LEU A 53 9.02 -2.99 1.50
CA LEU A 53 9.15 -1.96 0.46
C LEU A 53 7.83 -1.69 -0.31
N PRO A 54 7.03 -2.71 -0.67
CA PRO A 54 5.73 -2.50 -1.29
C PRO A 54 4.74 -1.70 -0.42
N GLU A 55 4.83 -1.76 0.90
CA GLU A 55 3.95 -1.04 1.83
C GLU A 55 4.08 0.48 1.68
N ILE A 56 5.20 0.99 1.17
CA ILE A 56 5.38 2.41 0.85
C ILE A 56 4.31 2.85 -0.17
N ILE A 57 3.93 2.00 -1.12
CA ILE A 57 2.90 2.29 -2.12
C ILE A 57 1.55 2.51 -1.43
N ALA A 58 1.18 1.62 -0.51
CA ALA A 58 -0.06 1.73 0.26
C ALA A 58 -0.06 2.95 1.18
N ILE A 59 1.07 3.25 1.83
CA ILE A 59 1.22 4.43 2.71
C ILE A 59 1.04 5.73 1.91
N LEU A 60 1.61 5.83 0.72
CA LEU A 60 1.45 7.02 -0.12
C LEU A 60 -0.02 7.22 -0.53
N GLY A 61 -0.72 6.15 -0.92
CA GLY A 61 -2.15 6.22 -1.22
C GLY A 61 -3.01 6.57 0.00
N PHE A 62 -2.65 6.03 1.17
CA PHE A 62 -3.30 6.37 2.44
C PHE A 62 -3.15 7.86 2.78
N VAL A 63 -1.94 8.42 2.66
CA VAL A 63 -1.70 9.86 2.93
C VAL A 63 -2.56 10.72 1.99
N ILE A 64 -2.63 10.38 0.70
CA ILE A 64 -3.46 11.12 -0.27
C ILE A 64 -4.95 11.03 0.11
N ALA A 65 -5.45 9.83 0.43
CA ALA A 65 -6.83 9.64 0.85
C ALA A 65 -7.15 10.41 2.13
N PHE A 66 -6.24 10.41 3.11
CA PHE A 66 -6.37 11.15 4.37
C PHE A 66 -6.46 12.65 4.13
N LEU A 67 -5.60 13.22 3.28
CA LEU A 67 -5.64 14.64 2.93
C LEU A 67 -6.93 15.04 2.21
N LEU A 68 -7.44 14.18 1.33
CA LEU A 68 -8.69 14.43 0.59
C LEU A 68 -9.90 14.43 1.53
N ILE A 69 -10.02 13.43 2.41
CA ILE A 69 -11.09 13.36 3.41
C ILE A 69 -10.99 14.52 4.41
N GLY A 70 -9.78 14.88 4.84
CA GLY A 70 -9.55 16.01 5.74
C GLY A 70 -10.04 17.35 5.19
N LYS A 71 -10.02 17.55 3.86
CA LYS A 71 -10.63 18.74 3.24
C LYS A 71 -12.15 18.68 3.23
N VAL A 72 -12.76 17.50 3.06
CA VAL A 72 -14.23 17.35 3.07
C VAL A 72 -14.83 17.68 4.43
N GLY A 73 -14.14 17.32 5.52
CA GLY A 73 -14.59 17.65 6.89
C GLY A 73 -14.41 19.13 7.27
N ALA A 74 -13.78 19.94 6.41
CA ALA A 74 -13.55 21.37 6.62
C ALA A 74 -14.50 22.28 5.80
N GLU A 75 -15.39 21.68 4.99
CA GLU A 75 -16.41 22.37 4.17
C GLU A 75 -17.81 22.32 4.81
#